data_AF-A0A0P7B956-F1
#
_entry.id   AF-A0A0P7B956-F1
#
_cell.length_a   1.000
_cell.length_b   1.000
_cell.length_c   1.000
_cell.angle_alpha   90.00
_cell.angle_beta   90.00
_cell.angle_gamma   90.00
#
_symmetry.space_group_name_H-M   'P 1'
#
loop_
_entity.id
_entity.type
_entity.pdbx_description
1 polymer ?
#
loop_
_entity_poly.entity_id
_entity_poly.type
_entity_poly.pdbx_seq_one_letter_code
_entity_poly.pdbx_strand_id
1 'polypeptide(L)'
;MSSRRSRSSRSPQPPPPPRTDVLENMRVLNQSDANPFHTPDIPPTSRTFRVVAFSFNLAMFMLESPRGNDALLSTGNGIWNVFGRRQRRTTIFQGDESTMPAFVNKFLAKCRADPPTIIVSDRITGEGLAERVDWQNVHGAKEDVYSAKWAALFRLNKTVINNAILAAEDNDKEDFHKFLFLLSVSVAHELVHLFVGFMLGDSGRSTPAEINHPAGQAGSQRLGESGRYWEGKFLGHCVEAFYDETHPRGLNQPGIFYTNAHTGRGFKVDHRSIEDYLKLKFAYQIGLVADRGGKGSGPSRA
;
A
#
# COMPACT_ATOMS: atom_id res chain seq x y z
N MET A 1 50.59 -26.71 -8.33
CA MET A 1 50.60 -25.39 -7.67
C MET A 1 49.20 -24.78 -7.81
N SER A 2 48.47 -24.68 -6.71
CA SER A 2 47.04 -24.33 -6.67
C SER A 2 46.87 -22.82 -6.51
N SER A 3 46.12 -22.18 -7.42
CA SER A 3 45.83 -20.75 -7.41
C SER A 3 44.57 -20.47 -6.57
N ARG A 4 44.75 -19.86 -5.40
CA ARG A 4 43.65 -19.32 -4.57
C ARG A 4 43.16 -18.00 -5.16
N ARG A 5 41.91 -17.97 -5.65
CA ARG A 5 41.18 -16.72 -5.92
C ARG A 5 40.57 -16.20 -4.63
N SER A 6 40.95 -14.99 -4.23
CA SER A 6 40.32 -14.26 -3.11
C SER A 6 38.92 -13.79 -3.49
N ARG A 7 37.89 -14.26 -2.78
CA ARG A 7 36.54 -13.69 -2.84
C ARG A 7 36.53 -12.38 -2.05
N SER A 8 36.39 -11.26 -2.76
CA SER A 8 36.07 -9.96 -2.18
C SER A 8 34.64 -9.99 -1.63
N SER A 9 34.49 -9.97 -0.31
CA SER A 9 33.21 -9.73 0.36
C SER A 9 32.80 -8.27 0.16
N ARG A 10 31.83 -8.02 -0.74
CA ARG A 10 31.13 -6.73 -0.77
C ARG A 10 30.21 -6.67 0.43
N SER A 11 30.54 -5.80 1.39
CA SER A 11 29.65 -5.42 2.48
C SER A 11 28.34 -4.86 1.90
N PRO A 12 27.17 -5.12 2.53
CA PRO A 12 25.91 -4.51 2.11
C PRO A 12 26.03 -2.99 2.19
N GLN A 13 25.74 -2.28 1.09
CA GLN A 13 25.64 -0.83 1.14
C GLN A 13 24.43 -0.43 1.99
N PRO A 14 24.54 0.61 2.83
CA PRO A 14 23.40 1.17 3.52
C PRO A 14 22.37 1.68 2.51
N PRO A 15 21.07 1.65 2.84
CA PRO A 15 20.04 2.18 1.97
C PRO A 15 20.32 3.66 1.67
N PRO A 16 20.04 4.13 0.44
CA PRO A 16 20.20 5.53 0.10
C PRO A 16 19.34 6.41 1.02
N PRO A 17 19.79 7.63 1.34
CA PRO A 17 19.00 8.55 2.15
C PRO A 17 17.65 8.84 1.49
N PRO A 18 16.59 9.08 2.29
CA PRO A 18 15.27 9.40 1.76
C PRO A 18 15.34 10.65 0.89
N ARG A 19 14.85 10.57 -0.35
CA ARG A 19 14.84 11.72 -1.26
C ARG A 19 13.78 12.72 -0.80
N THR A 20 14.15 13.98 -0.67
CA THR A 20 13.27 15.10 -0.28
C THR A 20 12.51 15.72 -1.46
N ASP A 21 12.85 15.34 -2.69
CA ASP A 21 12.26 15.82 -3.95
C ASP A 21 10.79 15.38 -4.16
N VAL A 22 10.36 14.31 -3.47
CA VAL A 22 9.01 13.72 -3.60
C VAL A 22 7.89 14.71 -3.25
N LEU A 23 8.14 15.69 -2.37
CA LEU A 23 7.13 16.66 -1.94
C LEU A 23 6.84 17.73 -3.00
N GLU A 24 7.79 18.05 -3.88
CA GLU A 24 7.64 19.16 -4.83
C GLU A 24 6.62 18.85 -5.93
N ASN A 25 6.51 17.59 -6.33
CA ASN A 25 5.56 17.14 -7.36
C ASN A 25 4.27 16.55 -6.80
N MET A 26 4.13 16.46 -5.48
CA MET A 26 2.93 15.90 -4.86
C MET A 26 1.77 16.89 -4.88
N ARG A 27 0.62 16.46 -5.41
CA ARG A 27 -0.61 17.26 -5.46
C ARG A 27 -1.68 16.64 -4.60
N VAL A 28 -2.23 17.41 -3.67
CA VAL A 28 -3.31 16.99 -2.79
C VAL A 28 -4.50 17.92 -2.98
N LEU A 29 -5.69 17.37 -3.25
CA LEU A 29 -6.93 18.12 -3.47
C LEU A 29 -7.92 17.86 -2.35
N ASN A 30 -8.77 18.84 -2.05
CA ASN A 30 -9.87 18.70 -1.07
C ASN A 30 -11.20 18.52 -1.80
N GLN A 31 -11.82 17.36 -1.68
CA GLN A 31 -13.16 17.09 -2.17
C GLN A 31 -14.13 16.99 -0.99
N SER A 32 -14.57 18.14 -0.51
CA SER A 32 -15.63 18.23 0.52
C SER A 32 -16.71 19.25 0.21
N ASP A 33 -16.50 20.07 -0.82
CA ASP A 33 -17.59 20.87 -1.35
C ASP A 33 -18.62 19.93 -1.97
N ALA A 34 -19.91 20.27 -1.89
CA ALA A 34 -20.97 19.55 -2.59
C ALA A 34 -20.81 19.64 -4.11
N ASN A 35 -20.26 20.76 -4.61
CA ASN A 35 -19.93 20.93 -6.02
C ASN A 35 -18.73 20.01 -6.40
N PRO A 36 -18.94 18.96 -7.23
CA PRO A 36 -17.88 18.04 -7.61
C PRO A 36 -16.76 18.68 -8.45
N PHE A 37 -17.01 19.86 -9.03
CA PHE A 37 -16.04 20.59 -9.84
C PHE A 37 -15.17 21.56 -9.02
N HIS A 38 -15.48 21.75 -7.73
CA HIS A 38 -14.68 22.57 -6.83
C HIS A 38 -13.82 21.67 -5.93
N THR A 39 -12.60 21.39 -6.37
CA THR A 39 -11.62 20.57 -5.66
C THR A 39 -10.31 21.33 -5.47
N PRO A 40 -10.28 22.33 -4.55
CA PRO A 40 -9.11 23.18 -4.38
C PRO A 40 -7.89 22.40 -3.90
N ASP A 41 -6.71 22.89 -4.25
CA ASP A 41 -5.44 22.36 -3.75
C ASP A 41 -5.32 22.56 -2.24
N ILE A 42 -4.84 21.53 -1.55
CA ILE A 42 -4.47 21.57 -0.13
C ILE A 42 -3.00 22.00 -0.04
N PRO A 43 -2.67 23.11 0.65
CA PRO A 43 -1.31 23.62 0.64
C PRO A 43 -0.34 22.70 1.41
N PRO A 44 0.93 22.59 0.96
CA PRO A 44 1.95 21.78 1.63
C PRO A 44 2.22 22.11 3.10
N THR A 45 1.91 23.34 3.50
CA THR A 45 2.06 23.82 4.88
C THR A 45 1.00 23.25 5.83
N SER A 46 -0.13 22.76 5.31
CA SER A 46 -1.24 22.24 6.11
C SER A 46 -0.94 20.89 6.78
N ARG A 47 -1.59 20.61 7.91
CA ARG A 47 -1.50 19.31 8.59
C ARG A 47 -2.06 18.18 7.72
N THR A 48 -3.16 18.42 7.02
CA THR A 48 -3.76 17.47 6.06
C THR A 48 -2.75 17.04 5.01
N PHE A 49 -2.08 17.98 4.36
CA PHE A 49 -1.04 17.63 3.37
C PHE A 49 0.07 16.79 4.00
N ARG A 50 0.56 17.17 5.19
CA ARG A 50 1.64 16.44 5.87
C ARG A 50 1.26 14.99 6.20
N VAL A 51 0.03 14.74 6.66
CA VAL A 51 -0.47 13.38 6.92
C VAL A 51 -0.52 12.59 5.61
N VAL A 52 -1.09 13.15 4.54
CA VAL A 52 -1.18 12.48 3.23
C VAL A 52 0.21 12.20 2.65
N ALA A 53 1.12 13.18 2.73
CA ALA A 53 2.50 13.05 2.26
C ALA A 53 3.30 12.02 3.07
N PHE A 54 3.09 11.98 4.39
CA PHE A 54 3.68 10.93 5.24
C PHE A 54 3.17 9.55 4.79
N SER A 55 1.86 9.38 4.68
CA SER A 55 1.25 8.09 4.34
C SER A 55 1.69 7.60 2.97
N PHE A 56 1.77 8.49 1.97
CA PHE A 56 2.30 8.15 0.65
C PHE A 56 3.77 7.75 0.69
N ASN A 57 4.62 8.49 1.41
CA ASN A 57 6.03 8.15 1.50
C ASN A 57 6.25 6.82 2.22
N LEU A 58 5.53 6.57 3.31
CA LEU A 58 5.61 5.30 4.03
C LEU A 58 5.10 4.13 3.17
N ALA A 59 4.01 4.33 2.43
CA ALA A 59 3.52 3.35 1.46
C ALA A 59 4.58 3.01 0.39
N MET A 60 5.24 4.03 -0.17
CA MET A 60 6.32 3.80 -1.12
C MET A 60 7.49 3.05 -0.48
N PHE A 61 7.89 3.37 0.75
CA PHE A 61 8.91 2.60 1.46
C PHE A 61 8.49 1.14 1.72
N MET A 62 7.22 0.88 2.01
CA MET A 62 6.70 -0.48 2.13
C MET A 62 6.86 -1.23 0.80
N LEU A 63 6.41 -0.65 -0.32
CA LEU A 63 6.47 -1.23 -1.66
C LEU A 63 7.91 -1.41 -2.19
N GLU A 64 8.81 -0.47 -1.88
CA GLU A 64 10.22 -0.48 -2.31
C GLU A 64 11.11 -1.38 -1.43
N SER A 65 10.63 -1.77 -0.25
CA SER A 65 11.36 -2.71 0.61
C SER A 65 11.57 -4.04 -0.12
N PRO A 66 12.62 -4.83 0.20
CA PRO A 66 12.84 -6.14 -0.44
C PRO A 66 11.58 -7.00 -0.44
N ARG A 67 10.88 -7.03 0.70
CA ARG A 67 9.65 -7.81 0.86
C ARG A 67 8.46 -7.23 0.11
N GLY A 68 8.30 -5.91 0.10
CA GLY A 68 7.24 -5.25 -0.66
C GLY A 68 7.42 -5.42 -2.17
N ASN A 69 8.67 -5.37 -2.62
CA ASN A 69 9.05 -5.63 -4.01
C ASN A 69 8.75 -7.08 -4.39
N ASP A 70 9.13 -8.05 -3.55
CA ASP A 70 8.80 -9.47 -3.74
C ASP A 70 7.27 -9.72 -3.80
N ALA A 71 6.50 -9.00 -2.98
CA ALA A 71 5.05 -9.06 -2.99
C ALA A 71 4.44 -8.44 -4.27
N LEU A 72 4.96 -7.32 -4.75
CA LEU A 72 4.56 -6.71 -6.03
C LEU A 72 4.90 -7.61 -7.23
N LEU A 73 6.10 -8.18 -7.24
CA LEU A 73 6.54 -9.17 -8.21
C LEU A 73 5.60 -10.38 -8.25
N SER A 74 5.27 -10.92 -7.07
CA SER A 74 4.32 -12.04 -6.95
C SER A 74 2.95 -11.67 -7.51
N THR A 75 2.49 -10.43 -7.27
CA THR A 75 1.22 -9.91 -7.79
C THR A 75 1.24 -9.84 -9.32
N GLY A 76 2.26 -9.21 -9.91
CA GLY A 76 2.41 -9.07 -11.36
C GLY A 76 2.54 -10.41 -12.07
N ASN A 77 3.42 -11.29 -11.59
CA ASN A 77 3.59 -12.63 -12.13
C ASN A 77 2.32 -13.47 -11.98
N GLY A 78 1.62 -13.36 -10.84
CA GLY A 78 0.36 -14.04 -10.62
C GLY A 78 -0.69 -13.68 -11.67
N ILE A 79 -0.89 -12.38 -11.91
CA ILE A 79 -1.82 -11.91 -12.95
C ILE A 79 -1.37 -12.36 -14.34
N TRP A 80 -0.08 -12.21 -14.65
CA TRP A 80 0.47 -12.62 -15.95
C TRP A 80 0.22 -14.09 -16.23
N ASN A 81 0.43 -14.95 -15.23
CA ASN A 81 0.27 -16.39 -15.32
C ASN A 81 -1.19 -16.83 -15.50
N VAL A 82 -2.14 -16.09 -14.92
CA VAL A 82 -3.58 -16.35 -15.12
C VAL A 82 -4.05 -15.91 -16.51
N PHE A 83 -3.51 -14.83 -17.06
CA PHE A 83 -3.93 -14.35 -18.37
C PHE A 83 -3.57 -15.30 -19.50
N GLY A 84 -4.56 -15.59 -20.35
CA GLY A 84 -4.35 -16.34 -21.59
C GLY A 84 -3.61 -15.54 -22.66
N ARG A 85 -3.11 -16.21 -23.70
CA ARG A 85 -2.34 -15.60 -24.81
C ARG A 85 -3.02 -14.38 -25.44
N ARG A 86 -4.35 -14.38 -25.57
CA ARG A 86 -5.10 -13.25 -26.16
C ARG A 86 -5.10 -12.01 -25.27
N GLN A 87 -5.28 -12.18 -23.95
CA GLN A 87 -5.26 -11.08 -22.99
C GLN A 87 -3.86 -10.46 -22.86
N ARG A 88 -2.82 -11.30 -22.87
CA ARG A 88 -1.42 -10.85 -22.84
C ARG A 88 -1.01 -10.00 -24.04
N ARG A 89 -1.68 -10.13 -25.20
CA ARG A 89 -1.37 -9.31 -26.39
C ARG A 89 -1.90 -7.88 -26.29
N THR A 90 -2.79 -7.61 -25.34
CA THR A 90 -3.42 -6.29 -25.17
C THR A 90 -3.00 -5.61 -23.89
N THR A 91 -2.05 -6.17 -23.14
CA THR A 91 -1.42 -5.53 -21.98
C THR A 91 -0.27 -4.61 -22.40
N ILE A 92 0.12 -3.68 -21.53
CA ILE A 92 1.33 -2.87 -21.72
C ILE A 92 2.57 -3.72 -21.45
N PHE A 93 2.53 -4.53 -20.40
CA PHE A 93 3.58 -5.51 -20.16
C PHE A 93 3.55 -6.60 -21.24
N GLN A 94 4.65 -6.74 -21.97
CA GLN A 94 4.85 -7.71 -23.05
C GLN A 94 6.03 -8.67 -22.79
N GLY A 95 6.61 -8.61 -21.59
CA GLY A 95 7.76 -9.43 -21.20
C GLY A 95 7.38 -10.78 -20.62
N ASP A 96 8.29 -11.34 -19.82
CA ASP A 96 8.11 -12.56 -19.04
C ASP A 96 8.54 -12.36 -17.57
N GLU A 97 8.43 -13.42 -16.77
CA GLU A 97 8.78 -13.39 -15.34
C GLU A 97 10.20 -12.86 -15.07
N SER A 98 11.15 -13.05 -15.98
CA SER A 98 12.53 -12.57 -15.82
C SER A 98 12.65 -11.04 -15.97
N THR A 99 11.72 -10.43 -16.69
CA THR A 99 11.68 -8.98 -16.96
C THR A 99 10.74 -8.21 -16.03
N MET A 100 9.83 -8.92 -15.33
CA MET A 100 8.91 -8.33 -14.34
C MET A 100 9.60 -7.46 -13.27
N PRO A 101 10.79 -7.82 -12.73
CA PRO A 101 11.49 -6.94 -11.78
C PRO A 101 11.86 -5.57 -12.33
N ALA A 102 12.33 -5.50 -13.58
CA ALA A 102 12.63 -4.23 -14.22
C ALA A 102 11.35 -3.39 -14.42
N PHE A 103 10.24 -4.05 -14.75
CA PHE A 103 8.95 -3.41 -14.94
C PHE A 103 8.36 -2.86 -13.62
N VAL A 104 8.41 -3.63 -12.53
CA VAL A 104 8.03 -3.18 -11.18
C VAL A 104 8.87 -1.98 -10.75
N ASN A 105 10.20 -2.03 -10.94
CA ASN A 105 11.08 -0.92 -10.59
C ASN A 105 10.78 0.33 -11.41
N LYS A 106 10.41 0.18 -12.70
CA LYS A 106 9.98 1.29 -13.54
C LYS A 106 8.68 1.92 -13.03
N PHE A 107 7.71 1.11 -12.62
CA PHE A 107 6.47 1.59 -11.99
C PHE A 107 6.76 2.40 -10.72
N LEU A 108 7.51 1.84 -9.77
CA LEU A 108 7.83 2.50 -8.50
C LEU A 108 8.58 3.82 -8.72
N ALA A 109 9.55 3.83 -9.64
CA ALA A 109 10.28 5.03 -10.01
C ALA A 109 9.34 6.13 -10.57
N LYS A 110 8.34 5.75 -11.37
CA LYS A 110 7.34 6.68 -11.91
C LYS A 110 6.42 7.22 -10.82
N CYS A 111 5.99 6.39 -9.87
CA CYS A 111 5.22 6.85 -8.71
C CYS A 111 6.03 7.81 -7.82
N ARG A 112 7.33 7.61 -7.65
CA ARG A 112 8.19 8.56 -6.93
C ARG A 112 8.37 9.88 -7.66
N ALA A 113 8.65 9.82 -8.96
CA ALA A 113 8.96 11.00 -9.75
C ALA A 113 7.74 11.90 -9.96
N ASP A 114 6.57 11.29 -10.14
CA ASP A 114 5.32 12.00 -10.44
C ASP A 114 4.13 11.35 -9.72
N PRO A 115 4.01 11.56 -8.38
CA PRO A 115 3.01 10.89 -7.55
C PRO A 115 1.56 11.07 -8.07
N PRO A 116 0.68 10.08 -7.83
CA PRO A 116 -0.75 10.23 -8.11
C PRO A 116 -1.29 11.50 -7.45
N THR A 117 -2.21 12.19 -8.13
CA THR A 117 -2.97 13.27 -7.50
C THR A 117 -3.87 12.66 -6.44
N ILE A 118 -3.63 12.98 -5.17
CA ILE A 118 -4.41 12.43 -4.06
C ILE A 118 -5.54 13.39 -3.69
N ILE A 119 -6.76 12.88 -3.64
CA ILE A 119 -7.95 13.66 -3.30
C ILE A 119 -8.43 13.24 -1.91
N VAL A 120 -8.39 14.16 -0.96
CA VAL A 120 -8.98 13.98 0.37
C VAL A 120 -10.49 14.17 0.25
N SER A 121 -11.25 13.09 0.42
CA SER A 121 -12.67 13.02 0.08
C SER A 121 -13.52 12.49 1.24
N ASP A 122 -14.69 13.08 1.44
CA ASP A 122 -15.75 12.58 2.32
C ASP A 122 -16.77 11.69 1.57
N ARG A 123 -16.48 11.36 0.30
CA ARG A 123 -17.40 10.66 -0.61
C ARG A 123 -17.03 9.21 -0.89
N ILE A 124 -16.08 8.65 -0.14
CA ILE A 124 -15.66 7.26 -0.31
C ILE A 124 -16.02 6.44 0.94
N THR A 125 -16.29 5.16 0.72
CA THR A 125 -16.35 4.16 1.78
C THR A 125 -14.97 3.52 1.96
N GLY A 126 -14.60 3.15 3.18
CA GLY A 126 -13.25 2.68 3.50
C GLY A 126 -12.24 3.83 3.57
N GLU A 127 -10.95 3.48 3.68
CA GLU A 127 -9.86 4.42 3.95
C GLU A 127 -9.24 5.02 2.68
N GLY A 128 -9.28 4.28 1.58
CA GLY A 128 -8.71 4.65 0.28
C GLY A 128 -9.52 4.07 -0.86
N LEU A 129 -9.39 4.68 -2.03
CA LEU A 129 -9.98 4.22 -3.28
C LEU A 129 -9.18 4.73 -4.47
N ALA A 130 -8.72 3.83 -5.34
CA ALA A 130 -8.18 4.17 -6.64
C ALA A 130 -9.07 3.69 -7.78
N GLU A 131 -9.59 4.64 -8.56
CA GLU A 131 -10.26 4.35 -9.82
C GLU A 131 -9.28 4.58 -10.96
N ARG A 132 -8.86 3.50 -11.63
CA ARG A 132 -7.91 3.59 -12.73
C ARG A 132 -8.53 4.32 -13.92
N VAL A 133 -7.69 5.08 -14.62
CA VAL A 133 -8.01 5.67 -15.92
C VAL A 133 -7.40 4.80 -17.02
N ASP A 134 -8.05 4.78 -18.18
CA ASP A 134 -7.53 4.13 -19.40
C ASP A 134 -6.37 4.95 -19.98
N TRP A 135 -5.26 4.93 -19.24
CA TRP A 135 -4.16 5.85 -19.43
C TRP A 135 -3.43 5.60 -20.75
N GLN A 136 -3.47 4.38 -21.31
CA GLN A 136 -2.86 4.11 -22.62
C GLN A 136 -3.55 4.89 -23.75
N ASN A 137 -4.87 5.13 -23.63
CA ASN A 137 -5.63 5.91 -24.60
C ASN A 137 -5.42 7.42 -24.42
N VAL A 138 -5.03 7.86 -23.22
CA VAL A 138 -4.75 9.27 -22.90
C VAL A 138 -3.30 9.65 -23.23
N HIS A 139 -2.34 8.78 -22.92
CA HIS A 139 -0.90 9.10 -22.98
C HIS A 139 -0.12 8.28 -24.02
N GLY A 140 -0.73 7.23 -24.56
CA GLY A 140 -0.11 6.28 -25.49
C GLY A 140 0.21 4.93 -24.85
N ALA A 141 0.23 3.88 -25.67
CA ALA A 141 0.39 2.49 -25.24
C ALA A 141 1.86 2.07 -25.00
N LYS A 142 2.65 2.93 -24.34
CA LYS A 142 4.04 2.61 -23.94
C LYS A 142 4.23 2.87 -22.45
N GLU A 143 4.94 1.99 -21.77
CA GLU A 143 5.25 2.14 -20.35
C GLU A 143 6.01 3.45 -20.03
N ASP A 144 6.87 3.92 -20.94
CA ASP A 144 7.70 5.11 -20.71
C ASP A 144 6.90 6.41 -20.64
N VAL A 145 5.72 6.48 -21.25
CA VAL A 145 4.84 7.66 -21.23
C VAL A 145 3.86 7.67 -20.06
N TYR A 146 3.85 6.61 -19.23
CA TYR A 146 3.01 6.56 -18.03
C TYR A 146 3.39 7.64 -17.01
N SER A 147 2.37 8.28 -16.45
CA SER A 147 2.44 9.18 -15.30
C SER A 147 1.43 8.73 -14.24
N ALA A 148 1.89 8.48 -13.01
CA ALA A 148 0.99 8.06 -11.93
C ALA A 148 0.01 9.18 -11.55
N LYS A 149 0.42 10.45 -11.71
CA LYS A 149 -0.39 11.65 -11.47
C LYS A 149 -1.76 11.62 -12.17
N TRP A 150 -1.82 11.04 -13.36
CA TRP A 150 -3.00 11.03 -14.23
C TRP A 150 -3.60 9.63 -14.45
N ALA A 151 -2.95 8.59 -13.94
CA ALA A 151 -3.36 7.20 -14.18
C ALA A 151 -4.54 6.73 -13.32
N ALA A 152 -4.96 7.50 -12.32
CA ALA A 152 -6.09 7.17 -11.47
C ALA A 152 -6.72 8.38 -10.78
N LEU A 153 -7.99 8.26 -10.41
CA LEU A 153 -8.59 9.05 -9.35
C LEU A 153 -8.26 8.40 -8.02
N PHE A 154 -7.24 8.92 -7.33
CA PHE A 154 -6.74 8.38 -6.08
C PHE A 154 -7.33 9.15 -4.91
N ARG A 155 -8.21 8.53 -4.12
CA ARG A 155 -8.92 9.18 -3.01
C ARG A 155 -8.51 8.59 -1.67
N LEU A 156 -8.43 9.45 -0.66
CA LEU A 156 -8.27 9.07 0.75
C LEU A 156 -9.41 9.63 1.58
N ASN A 157 -9.82 8.87 2.58
CA ASN A 157 -10.95 9.22 3.43
C ASN A 157 -10.62 10.41 4.34
N LYS A 158 -11.35 11.50 4.15
CA LYS A 158 -11.14 12.73 4.91
C LYS A 158 -11.36 12.56 6.41
N THR A 159 -12.36 11.78 6.81
CA THR A 159 -12.66 11.53 8.22
C THR A 159 -11.48 10.86 8.92
N VAL A 160 -10.86 9.86 8.27
CA VAL A 160 -9.67 9.17 8.81
C VAL A 160 -8.49 10.14 8.95
N ILE A 161 -8.24 11.00 7.95
CA ILE A 161 -7.18 12.00 8.01
C ILE A 161 -7.43 13.04 9.10
N ASN A 162 -8.66 13.54 9.22
CA ASN A 162 -9.02 14.50 10.26
C ASN A 162 -8.86 13.90 11.65
N ASN A 163 -9.25 12.64 11.85
CA ASN A 163 -9.09 11.96 13.13
C ASN A 163 -7.62 11.70 13.48
N ALA A 164 -6.76 11.46 12.48
CA ALA A 164 -5.31 11.42 12.68
C ALA A 164 -4.77 12.78 13.19
N ILE A 165 -5.24 13.88 12.61
CA ILE A 165 -4.84 15.24 13.03
C ILE A 165 -5.32 15.50 14.47
N LEU A 166 -6.56 15.16 14.80
CA LEU A 166 -7.10 15.32 16.16
C LEU A 166 -6.31 14.49 17.17
N ALA A 167 -5.97 13.25 16.85
CA ALA A 167 -5.12 12.42 17.73
C ALA A 167 -3.75 13.07 17.98
N ALA A 168 -3.14 13.66 16.95
CA ALA A 168 -1.88 14.39 17.12
C ALA A 168 -2.03 15.65 17.97
N GLU A 169 -3.13 16.40 17.84
CA GLU A 169 -3.41 17.60 18.63
C GLU A 169 -3.66 17.29 20.11
N ASP A 170 -4.31 16.16 20.38
CA ASP A 170 -4.51 15.64 21.74
C ASP A 170 -3.25 15.00 22.35
N ASN A 171 -2.15 14.97 21.59
CA ASN A 171 -0.89 14.29 21.95
C ASN A 171 -1.09 12.78 22.23
N ASP A 172 -2.10 12.19 21.58
CA ASP A 172 -2.43 10.77 21.62
C ASP A 172 -1.61 10.02 20.57
N LYS A 173 -0.39 9.67 20.98
CA LYS A 173 0.59 9.04 20.08
C LYS A 173 0.13 7.68 19.58
N GLU A 174 -0.55 6.90 20.42
CA GLU A 174 -0.95 5.55 20.07
C GLU A 174 -1.95 5.57 18.90
N ASP A 175 -2.98 6.39 19.02
CA ASP A 175 -3.99 6.52 17.97
C ASP A 175 -3.44 7.20 16.72
N PHE A 176 -2.61 8.24 16.90
CA PHE A 176 -1.97 8.88 15.76
C PHE A 176 -1.13 7.89 14.95
N HIS A 177 -0.33 7.05 15.62
CA HIS A 177 0.43 5.99 14.97
C HIS A 177 -0.47 4.96 14.26
N LYS A 178 -1.59 4.55 14.87
CA LYS A 178 -2.56 3.64 14.23
C LYS A 178 -3.13 4.24 12.96
N PHE A 179 -3.54 5.52 12.98
CA PHE A 179 -4.04 6.21 11.80
C PHE A 179 -3.00 6.33 10.69
N LEU A 180 -1.77 6.72 11.03
CA LEU A 180 -0.68 6.82 10.06
C LEU A 180 -0.38 5.47 9.41
N PHE A 181 -0.34 4.40 10.20
CA PHE A 181 -0.14 3.06 9.68
C PHE A 181 -1.28 2.62 8.77
N LEU A 182 -2.53 2.77 9.21
CA LEU A 182 -3.72 2.41 8.43
C LEU A 182 -3.73 3.13 7.08
N LEU A 183 -3.59 4.47 7.09
CA LEU A 183 -3.55 5.27 5.86
C LEU A 183 -2.39 4.86 4.95
N SER A 184 -1.22 4.52 5.50
CA SER A 184 -0.07 4.10 4.70
C SER A 184 -0.29 2.73 4.05
N VAL A 185 -0.88 1.78 4.76
CA VAL A 185 -1.26 0.47 4.19
C VAL A 185 -2.31 0.66 3.10
N SER A 186 -3.34 1.49 3.33
CA SER A 186 -4.36 1.81 2.32
C SER A 186 -3.75 2.48 1.09
N VAL A 187 -2.81 3.42 1.25
CA VAL A 187 -2.13 4.02 0.09
C VAL A 187 -1.31 2.98 -0.67
N ALA A 188 -0.59 2.09 0.02
CA ALA A 188 0.16 1.02 -0.63
C ALA A 188 -0.77 0.05 -1.38
N HIS A 189 -1.89 -0.32 -0.76
CA HIS A 189 -2.95 -1.14 -1.34
C HIS A 189 -3.46 -0.53 -2.66
N GLU A 190 -3.84 0.73 -2.64
CA GLU A 190 -4.34 1.41 -3.84
C GLU A 190 -3.25 1.58 -4.91
N LEU A 191 -2.00 1.80 -4.52
CA LEU A 191 -0.87 1.81 -5.46
C LEU A 191 -0.65 0.46 -6.15
N VAL A 192 -0.99 -0.66 -5.50
CA VAL A 192 -0.94 -1.99 -6.14
C VAL A 192 -2.02 -2.07 -7.23
N HIS A 193 -3.22 -1.53 -7.01
CA HIS A 193 -4.22 -1.42 -8.08
C HIS A 193 -3.71 -0.56 -9.24
N LEU A 194 -3.01 0.54 -8.96
CA LEU A 194 -2.35 1.34 -10.00
C LEU A 194 -1.26 0.56 -10.74
N PHE A 195 -0.51 -0.30 -10.05
CA PHE A 195 0.48 -1.19 -10.70
C PHE A 195 -0.22 -2.15 -11.67
N VAL A 196 -1.36 -2.72 -11.30
CA VAL A 196 -2.16 -3.51 -12.24
C VAL A 196 -2.56 -2.63 -13.42
N GLY A 197 -3.07 -1.42 -13.20
CA GLY A 197 -3.35 -0.45 -14.27
C GLY A 197 -2.16 -0.19 -15.19
N PHE A 198 -0.97 0.02 -14.64
CA PHE A 198 0.26 0.22 -15.40
C PHE A 198 0.63 -1.00 -16.25
N MET A 199 0.42 -2.20 -15.72
CA MET A 199 0.66 -3.44 -16.47
C MET A 199 -0.35 -3.66 -17.60
N LEU A 200 -1.62 -3.27 -17.38
CA LEU A 200 -2.70 -3.54 -18.33
C LEU A 200 -2.85 -2.45 -19.39
N GLY A 201 -2.69 -1.18 -19.02
CA GLY A 201 -2.94 -0.03 -19.89
C GLY A 201 -4.36 0.55 -19.80
N ASP A 202 -5.33 -0.24 -19.32
CA ASP A 202 -6.74 0.16 -19.24
C ASP A 202 -7.32 0.21 -17.83
N SER A 203 -8.51 0.80 -17.73
CA SER A 203 -9.31 0.90 -16.51
C SER A 203 -10.24 -0.28 -16.27
N GLY A 204 -10.66 -0.98 -17.34
CA GLY A 204 -11.80 -1.90 -17.31
C GLY A 204 -11.49 -3.33 -16.92
N ARG A 205 -10.26 -3.82 -17.09
CA ARG A 205 -9.91 -5.21 -16.77
C ARG A 205 -9.69 -5.41 -15.27
N SER A 206 -10.58 -6.15 -14.63
CA SER A 206 -10.46 -6.51 -13.22
C SER A 206 -9.27 -7.43 -12.94
N THR A 207 -8.78 -7.38 -11.70
CA THR A 207 -7.84 -8.36 -11.16
C THR A 207 -8.48 -9.76 -11.23
N PRO A 208 -7.75 -10.80 -11.70
CA PRO A 208 -8.27 -12.18 -11.71
C PRO A 208 -8.59 -12.68 -10.30
N ALA A 209 -9.63 -13.51 -10.17
CA ALA A 209 -10.13 -13.99 -8.86
C ALA A 209 -9.07 -14.76 -8.05
N GLU A 210 -8.11 -15.40 -8.72
CA GLU A 210 -6.98 -16.11 -8.12
C GLU A 210 -5.99 -15.17 -7.41
N ILE A 211 -6.01 -13.89 -7.77
CA ILE A 211 -5.19 -12.85 -7.18
C ILE A 211 -6.04 -12.12 -6.13
N ASN A 212 -6.19 -12.78 -4.99
CA ASN A 212 -6.97 -12.29 -3.85
C ASN A 212 -6.43 -12.84 -2.51
N HIS A 213 -6.77 -12.18 -1.40
CA HIS A 213 -6.49 -12.68 -0.04
C HIS A 213 -7.66 -12.36 0.91
N PRO A 214 -8.21 -13.37 1.63
CA PRO A 214 -7.91 -14.80 1.51
C PRO A 214 -8.39 -15.38 0.17
N ALA A 215 -7.70 -16.41 -0.32
CA ALA A 215 -8.10 -17.08 -1.56
C ALA A 215 -9.50 -17.71 -1.44
N GLY A 216 -10.36 -17.49 -2.45
CA GLY A 216 -11.64 -18.19 -2.59
C GLY A 216 -12.79 -17.73 -1.70
N GLN A 217 -12.77 -16.51 -1.15
CA GLN A 217 -13.88 -16.00 -0.33
C GLN A 217 -15.21 -16.00 -1.13
N ALA A 218 -16.25 -16.62 -0.56
CA ALA A 218 -17.43 -17.12 -1.28
C ALA A 218 -18.34 -16.05 -1.95
N GLY A 219 -18.09 -14.75 -1.71
CA GLY A 219 -18.76 -13.63 -2.41
C GLY A 219 -17.95 -13.02 -3.56
N SER A 220 -16.67 -13.38 -3.71
CA SER A 220 -15.70 -12.78 -4.63
C SER A 220 -15.24 -13.73 -5.76
N GLN A 221 -15.95 -14.83 -6.00
CA GLN A 221 -15.51 -15.88 -6.96
C GLN A 221 -15.28 -15.38 -8.40
N ARG A 222 -15.67 -14.14 -8.72
CA ARG A 222 -15.50 -13.54 -10.05
C ARG A 222 -14.49 -12.39 -10.13
N LEU A 223 -14.05 -11.82 -8.99
CA LEU A 223 -13.21 -10.62 -8.97
C LEU A 223 -12.12 -10.75 -7.92
N GLY A 224 -10.87 -10.58 -8.35
CA GLY A 224 -9.72 -10.51 -7.47
C GLY A 224 -9.56 -9.15 -6.82
N GLU A 225 -8.69 -9.09 -5.83
CA GLU A 225 -8.39 -7.91 -5.03
C GLU A 225 -6.85 -7.85 -4.90
N SER A 226 -6.21 -7.06 -5.76
CA SER A 226 -4.74 -7.08 -5.88
C SER A 226 -4.04 -6.45 -4.68
N GLY A 227 -4.66 -5.48 -4.02
CA GLY A 227 -4.14 -4.84 -2.82
C GLY A 227 -4.15 -5.79 -1.63
N ARG A 228 -5.23 -6.54 -1.41
CA ARG A 228 -5.36 -7.62 -0.43
C ARG A 228 -4.37 -8.74 -0.74
N TYR A 229 -4.22 -9.13 -2.00
CA TYR A 229 -3.22 -10.13 -2.38
C TYR A 229 -1.81 -9.67 -1.97
N TRP A 230 -1.46 -8.41 -2.24
CA TRP A 230 -0.22 -7.81 -1.82
C TRP A 230 -0.10 -7.75 -0.29
N GLU A 231 -1.12 -7.31 0.44
CA GLU A 231 -1.16 -7.30 1.92
C GLU A 231 -0.88 -8.70 2.49
N GLY A 232 -1.55 -9.72 1.97
CA GLY A 232 -1.32 -11.11 2.38
C GLY A 232 0.12 -11.58 2.18
N LYS A 233 0.82 -11.08 1.14
CA LYS A 233 2.24 -11.38 0.90
C LYS A 233 3.19 -10.51 1.75
N PHE A 234 2.88 -9.23 1.87
CA PHE A 234 3.74 -8.21 2.49
C PHE A 234 3.55 -8.09 4.02
N LEU A 235 2.34 -8.15 4.52
CA LEU A 235 2.02 -8.15 5.96
C LEU A 235 1.89 -9.58 6.49
N GLY A 236 1.57 -10.54 5.63
CA GLY A 236 1.24 -11.93 6.00
C GLY A 236 -0.27 -12.18 6.14
N HIS A 237 -1.03 -11.09 6.27
CA HIS A 237 -2.46 -11.03 6.53
C HIS A 237 -2.99 -9.70 6.01
N CYS A 238 -4.31 -9.55 5.89
CA CYS A 238 -4.88 -8.21 5.80
C CYS A 238 -5.16 -7.68 7.21
N VAL A 239 -5.05 -6.37 7.39
CA VAL A 239 -5.36 -5.71 8.66
C VAL A 239 -6.74 -5.08 8.56
N GLU A 240 -7.58 -5.34 9.55
CA GLU A 240 -8.93 -4.79 9.65
C GLU A 240 -9.08 -4.06 10.98
N ALA A 241 -9.70 -2.88 10.93
CA ALA A 241 -9.98 -2.05 12.08
C ALA A 241 -11.40 -2.31 12.59
N PHE A 242 -11.51 -2.71 13.86
CA PHE A 242 -12.79 -2.99 14.51
C PHE A 242 -13.12 -1.87 15.51
N TYR A 243 -14.39 -1.50 15.57
CA TYR A 243 -14.87 -0.50 16.51
C TYR A 243 -14.72 -0.98 17.96
N ASP A 244 -14.18 -0.13 18.83
CA ASP A 244 -14.12 -0.35 20.28
C ASP A 244 -15.10 0.59 20.99
N GLU A 245 -16.18 0.01 21.53
CA GLU A 245 -17.23 0.74 22.25
C GLU A 245 -16.70 1.51 23.48
N THR A 246 -15.54 1.10 24.02
CA THR A 246 -14.94 1.70 25.21
C THR A 246 -13.96 2.82 24.88
N HIS A 247 -13.66 3.04 23.60
CA HIS A 247 -12.67 4.02 23.17
C HIS A 247 -13.16 5.45 23.43
N PRO A 248 -12.37 6.32 24.12
CA PRO A 248 -12.80 7.66 24.51
C PRO A 248 -13.14 8.58 23.32
N ARG A 249 -12.64 8.26 22.12
CA ARG A 249 -12.92 8.99 20.87
C ARG A 249 -14.24 8.62 20.19
N GLY A 250 -14.96 7.60 20.68
CA GLY A 250 -16.20 7.12 20.05
C GLY A 250 -15.99 6.80 18.56
N LEU A 251 -16.77 7.41 17.67
CA LEU A 251 -16.66 7.20 16.21
C LEU A 251 -15.39 7.78 15.58
N ASN A 252 -14.62 8.59 16.31
CA ASN A 252 -13.38 9.21 15.82
C ASN A 252 -12.12 8.39 16.14
N GLN A 253 -12.28 7.14 16.57
CA GLN A 253 -11.19 6.24 16.90
C GLN A 253 -10.59 5.56 15.66
N PRO A 254 -9.33 5.09 15.72
CA PRO A 254 -8.77 4.21 14.70
C PRO A 254 -9.29 2.77 14.82
N GLY A 255 -9.84 2.39 15.98
CA GLY A 255 -10.31 1.05 16.27
C GLY A 255 -9.21 0.12 16.78
N ILE A 256 -9.59 -1.13 17.04
CA ILE A 256 -8.68 -2.23 17.37
C ILE A 256 -8.33 -2.98 16.09
N PHE A 257 -7.05 -3.06 15.79
CA PHE A 257 -6.57 -3.75 14.59
C PHE A 257 -6.46 -5.25 14.83
N TYR A 258 -7.04 -6.03 13.93
CA TYR A 258 -6.90 -7.48 13.86
C TYR A 258 -6.39 -7.91 12.50
N THR A 259 -5.61 -8.97 12.47
CA THR A 259 -5.28 -9.65 11.21
C THR A 259 -6.43 -10.54 10.77
N ASN A 260 -6.78 -10.56 9.49
CA ASN A 260 -7.62 -11.62 8.96
C ASN A 260 -6.72 -12.84 8.64
N ALA A 261 -6.90 -13.94 9.38
CA ALA A 261 -6.19 -15.17 9.07
C ALA A 261 -7.03 -15.99 8.10
N HIS A 262 -6.39 -16.56 7.08
CA HIS A 262 -6.97 -17.57 6.19
C HIS A 262 -7.57 -18.77 6.96
N THR A 263 -7.17 -18.98 8.22
CA THR A 263 -7.52 -20.12 9.08
C THR A 263 -8.58 -19.81 10.16
N GLY A 264 -9.23 -18.63 10.11
CA GLY A 264 -10.33 -18.31 11.04
C GLY A 264 -9.90 -17.88 12.45
N ARG A 265 -8.61 -17.63 12.69
CA ARG A 265 -8.11 -17.01 13.93
C ARG A 265 -7.25 -15.79 13.61
N GLY A 266 -7.90 -14.63 13.49
CA GLY A 266 -7.20 -13.36 13.54
C GLY A 266 -6.56 -13.13 14.91
N PHE A 267 -5.47 -12.36 14.96
CA PHE A 267 -4.88 -11.91 16.21
C PHE A 267 -4.86 -10.39 16.25
N LYS A 268 -4.97 -9.85 17.47
CA LYS A 268 -4.83 -8.41 17.70
C LYS A 268 -3.43 -7.97 17.27
N VAL A 269 -3.37 -6.94 16.44
CA VAL A 269 -2.10 -6.32 16.04
C VAL A 269 -1.55 -5.53 17.22
N ASP A 270 -0.36 -5.91 17.67
CA ASP A 270 0.34 -5.21 18.75
C ASP A 270 0.82 -3.82 18.28
N HIS A 271 0.67 -2.81 19.13
CA HIS A 271 1.09 -1.45 18.82
C HIS A 271 2.58 -1.34 18.47
N ARG A 272 3.43 -2.16 19.07
CA ARG A 272 4.86 -2.23 18.74
C ARG A 272 5.09 -2.66 17.29
N SER A 273 4.25 -3.53 16.75
CA SER A 273 4.33 -3.91 15.33
C SER A 273 4.03 -2.71 14.43
N ILE A 274 3.02 -1.91 14.80
CA ILE A 274 2.68 -0.66 14.12
C ILE A 274 3.88 0.31 14.16
N GLU A 275 4.46 0.52 15.34
CA GLU A 275 5.63 1.38 15.48
C GLU A 275 6.84 0.91 14.67
N ASP A 276 7.09 -0.40 14.61
CA ASP A 276 8.21 -0.94 13.83
C ASP A 276 8.03 -0.64 12.33
N TYR A 277 6.80 -0.71 11.81
CA TYR A 277 6.49 -0.30 10.43
C TYR A 277 6.65 1.20 10.23
N LEU A 278 6.18 2.04 11.16
CA LEU A 278 6.41 3.49 11.13
C LEU A 278 7.90 3.86 11.19
N LYS A 279 8.73 3.00 11.78
CA LYS A 279 10.20 3.09 11.85
C LYS A 279 10.91 2.38 10.70
N LEU A 280 10.19 2.04 9.62
CA LEU A 280 10.69 1.41 8.39
C LEU A 280 11.27 -0.01 8.57
N LYS A 281 10.84 -0.74 9.60
CA LYS A 281 11.28 -2.12 9.84
C LYS A 281 10.30 -3.14 9.25
N PHE A 282 10.47 -3.42 7.96
CA PHE A 282 9.58 -4.32 7.20
C PHE A 282 10.07 -5.78 7.12
N ALA A 283 11.08 -6.16 7.91
CA ALA A 283 11.69 -7.49 7.84
C ALA A 283 10.77 -8.63 8.30
N TYR A 284 9.71 -8.32 9.06
CA TYR A 284 8.84 -9.31 9.68
C TYR A 284 7.36 -9.07 9.33
N GLN A 285 6.59 -10.16 9.31
CA GLN A 285 5.12 -10.12 9.20
C GLN A 285 4.52 -9.43 10.42
N ILE A 286 3.41 -8.76 10.20
CA ILE A 286 2.68 -8.14 11.31
C ILE A 286 2.23 -9.24 12.28
N GLY A 287 2.49 -9.04 13.58
CA GLY A 287 2.21 -10.04 14.63
C GLY A 287 3.21 -11.19 14.76
N LEU A 288 4.15 -11.37 13.83
CA LEU A 288 5.34 -12.18 14.06
C LEU A 288 6.43 -11.31 14.70
N VAL A 289 6.16 -10.77 15.89
CA VAL A 289 7.25 -10.20 16.68
C VAL A 289 8.12 -11.38 17.10
N ALA A 290 9.34 -11.44 16.57
CA ALA A 290 10.32 -12.44 16.98
C ALA A 290 10.41 -12.44 18.50
N ASP A 291 10.20 -13.62 19.08
CA ASP A 291 10.37 -13.93 20.49
C ASP A 291 11.81 -13.57 20.90
N ARG A 292 12.03 -12.30 21.24
CA ARG A 292 13.31 -11.77 21.71
C ARG A 292 13.15 -11.46 23.20
N GLY A 293 13.11 -12.52 24.00
CA GLY A 293 13.57 -12.49 25.39
C GLY A 293 12.53 -12.58 26.51
N GLY A 294 11.26 -12.89 26.23
CA GLY A 294 10.25 -13.06 27.27
C GLY A 294 9.98 -14.55 27.54
N LYS A 295 10.48 -15.10 28.66
CA LYS A 295 10.06 -16.44 29.12
C LYS A 295 8.53 -16.49 29.19
N GLY A 296 7.92 -17.25 28.28
CA GLY A 296 6.49 -17.48 28.27
C GLY A 296 6.02 -18.17 29.55
N SER A 297 5.25 -17.46 30.37
CA SER A 297 4.33 -18.07 31.32
C SER A 297 2.96 -18.15 30.64
N GLY A 298 2.66 -19.31 30.07
CA GLY A 298 1.30 -19.60 29.62
C GLY A 298 0.34 -19.69 30.82
N PRO A 299 -0.92 -19.28 30.68
CA PRO A 299 -1.91 -19.46 31.73
C PRO A 299 -2.22 -20.96 31.90
N SER A 300 -2.02 -21.44 33.12
CA SER A 300 -2.47 -22.77 33.56
C SER A 300 -3.98 -22.86 33.37
N ARG A 301 -4.43 -23.93 32.72
CA ARG A 301 -5.85 -24.28 32.64
C ARG A 301 -6.36 -24.56 34.06
N ALA A 302 -7.51 -23.96 34.38
CA ALA A 302 -8.49 -24.52 35.30
C ALA A 302 -9.66 -25.02 34.44
#